data_AF-A0A350JFQ5-F1
#
_entry.id   AF-A0A350JFQ5-F1
#
_cell.length_a   1.000
_cell.length_b   1.000
_cell.length_c   1.000
_cell.angle_alpha   90.00
_cell.angle_beta   90.00
_cell.angle_gamma   90.00
#
_symmetry.space_group_name_H-M   'P 1'
#
loop_
_entity.id
_entity.type
_entity.pdbx_description
1 polymer ?
#
loop_
_entity_poly.entity_id
_entity_poly.type
_entity_poly.pdbx_seq_one_letter_code
_entity_poly.pdbx_strand_id
1 'polypeptide(L)'
;MTSPTKTLEDLIKKFKGLDDKSLLNVIDNIAEYTVEAKEAISTIIEEEGGLENVKLRMKAEQEKEAEANRIRRLTQSLFEQNMQQTEILAKVTSSLLSEPEISELVAKTIADLEHEQADLKVKPRTILGGILGAAIGGTIGGVFWGASMIYSGRMIFFFVFGAGLLSYGLIRLFTNQSRKNVVVLLLVVASTLYALALGQILYEVIGYQGS
;
A
#
# COMPACT_ATOMS: atom_id res chain seq x y z
N MET A 1 19.12 -6.16 -40.26
CA MET A 1 19.85 -7.33 -39.74
C MET A 1 20.65 -6.86 -38.53
N THR A 2 20.14 -7.09 -37.32
CA THR A 2 20.91 -6.90 -36.09
C THR A 2 21.91 -8.06 -35.96
N SER A 3 23.17 -7.76 -35.65
CA SER A 3 24.21 -8.78 -35.46
C SER A 3 23.82 -9.69 -34.28
N PRO A 4 23.93 -11.04 -34.40
CA PRO A 4 23.59 -11.98 -33.33
C PRO A 4 24.31 -11.66 -32.01
N THR A 5 25.56 -11.19 -32.11
CA THR A 5 26.40 -10.75 -30.98
C THR A 5 25.78 -9.63 -30.17
N LYS A 6 25.12 -8.67 -30.84
CA LYS A 6 24.50 -7.52 -30.19
C LYS A 6 23.26 -7.93 -29.40
N THR A 7 22.55 -8.95 -29.87
CA THR A 7 21.36 -9.51 -29.21
C THR A 7 21.71 -10.30 -27.96
N LEU A 8 22.82 -11.05 -27.97
CA LEU A 8 23.31 -11.77 -26.78
C LEU A 8 23.78 -10.82 -25.67
N GLU A 9 24.57 -9.80 -25.99
CA GLU A 9 25.03 -8.80 -25.03
C GLU A 9 23.86 -8.04 -24.37
N ASP A 10 22.85 -7.68 -25.16
CA ASP A 10 21.64 -7.02 -24.66
C ASP A 10 20.87 -7.93 -23.68
N LEU A 11 20.80 -9.24 -23.97
CA LEU A 11 20.18 -10.23 -23.09
C LEU A 11 20.98 -10.45 -21.80
N ILE A 12 22.30 -10.54 -21.88
CA ILE A 12 23.16 -10.63 -20.70
C ILE A 12 22.94 -9.40 -19.80
N LYS A 13 22.97 -8.19 -20.37
CA LYS A 13 22.73 -6.97 -19.60
C LYS A 13 21.36 -6.96 -18.94
N LYS A 14 20.33 -7.45 -19.63
CA LYS A 14 18.97 -7.54 -19.10
C LYS A 14 18.87 -8.50 -17.92
N PHE A 15 19.41 -9.71 -18.07
CA PHE A 15 19.32 -10.75 -17.03
C PHE A 15 20.23 -10.48 -15.84
N LYS A 16 21.37 -9.80 -16.04
CA LYS A 16 22.28 -9.37 -14.97
C LYS A 16 21.66 -8.33 -14.03
N GLY A 17 20.61 -7.64 -14.47
CA GLY A 17 19.85 -6.71 -13.63
C GLY A 17 18.79 -7.37 -12.74
N LEU A 18 18.63 -8.69 -12.80
CA LEU A 18 17.66 -9.42 -11.97
C LEU A 18 18.22 -9.72 -10.59
N ASP A 19 17.35 -9.69 -9.58
CA ASP A 19 17.65 -10.25 -8.26
C ASP A 19 17.70 -11.79 -8.32
N ASP A 20 18.31 -12.42 -7.32
CA ASP A 20 18.50 -13.88 -7.26
C ASP A 20 17.17 -14.67 -7.36
N LYS A 21 16.06 -14.14 -6.82
CA LYS A 21 14.73 -14.78 -6.90
C LYS A 21 14.17 -14.71 -8.31
N SER A 22 14.29 -13.55 -8.95
CA SER A 22 13.88 -13.33 -10.34
C SER A 22 14.73 -14.17 -11.30
N LEU A 23 16.04 -14.28 -11.05
CA LEU A 23 16.96 -15.11 -11.82
C LEU A 23 16.60 -16.59 -11.69
N LEU A 24 16.33 -17.09 -10.48
CA LEU A 24 15.90 -18.47 -10.27
C LEU A 24 14.56 -18.78 -10.95
N ASN A 25 13.60 -17.85 -10.92
CA ASN A 25 12.34 -18.03 -11.64
C ASN A 25 12.55 -18.13 -13.17
N VAL A 26 13.48 -17.35 -13.72
CA VAL A 26 13.85 -17.46 -15.14
C VAL A 26 14.50 -18.82 -15.43
N ILE A 27 15.34 -19.33 -14.53
CA ILE A 27 16.00 -20.63 -14.64
C ILE A 27 14.98 -21.78 -14.58
N ASP A 28 14.00 -21.71 -13.67
CA ASP A 28 12.97 -22.74 -13.52
C ASP A 28 12.08 -22.84 -14.79
N ASN A 29 11.97 -21.76 -15.55
CA ASN A 29 11.21 -21.69 -16.80
C ASN A 29 12.11 -21.68 -18.05
N ILE A 30 13.39 -22.03 -17.93
CA ILE A 30 14.40 -21.87 -18.99
C ILE A 30 14.04 -22.60 -20.29
N ALA A 31 13.23 -23.66 -20.21
CA ALA A 31 12.77 -24.43 -21.37
C ALA A 31 12.02 -23.57 -22.40
N GLU A 32 11.31 -22.52 -21.95
CA GLU A 32 10.49 -21.63 -22.77
C GLU A 32 11.29 -20.54 -23.50
N TYR A 33 12.58 -20.39 -23.18
CA TYR A 33 13.42 -19.32 -23.70
C TYR A 33 14.15 -19.70 -24.99
N THR A 34 14.55 -18.69 -25.78
CA THR A 34 15.36 -18.87 -26.99
C THR A 34 16.77 -19.36 -26.66
N VAL A 35 17.49 -19.89 -27.65
CA VAL A 35 18.86 -20.42 -27.45
C VAL A 35 19.81 -19.32 -26.95
N GLU A 36 19.72 -18.11 -27.50
CA GLU A 36 20.53 -16.96 -27.11
C GLU A 36 20.23 -16.51 -25.67
N ALA A 37 18.97 -16.62 -25.24
CA ALA A 37 18.59 -16.32 -23.86
C ALA A 37 19.11 -17.38 -22.88
N LYS A 38 19.08 -18.67 -23.26
CA LYS A 38 19.69 -19.75 -22.46
C LYS A 38 21.19 -19.55 -22.29
N GLU A 39 21.88 -19.16 -23.36
CA GLU A 39 23.31 -18.86 -23.35
C GLU A 39 23.62 -17.67 -22.44
N ALA A 40 22.87 -16.57 -22.56
CA ALA A 40 23.01 -15.41 -21.67
C ALA A 40 22.81 -15.76 -20.19
N ILE A 41 21.79 -16.56 -19.86
CA ILE A 41 21.51 -17.00 -18.49
C ILE A 41 22.66 -17.88 -17.97
N SER A 42 23.18 -18.80 -18.78
CA SER A 42 24.31 -19.66 -18.41
C SER A 42 25.56 -18.84 -18.09
N THR A 43 25.88 -17.85 -18.93
CA THR A 43 27.02 -16.94 -18.69
C THR A 43 26.88 -16.20 -17.35
N ILE A 44 25.69 -15.69 -17.03
CA ILE A 44 25.45 -14.99 -15.76
C ILE A 44 25.58 -15.93 -14.57
N ILE A 45 25.00 -17.13 -14.65
CA ILE A 45 25.13 -18.12 -13.58
C ILE A 45 26.60 -18.44 -13.32
N GLU A 46 27.41 -18.60 -14.36
CA GLU A 46 28.85 -18.82 -14.24
C GLU A 46 29.57 -17.62 -13.62
N GLU A 47 29.28 -16.39 -14.08
CA GLU A 47 29.80 -15.15 -13.47
C GLU A 47 29.46 -15.03 -11.99
N GLU A 48 28.27 -15.50 -11.60
CA GLU A 48 27.76 -15.49 -10.22
C GLU A 48 28.30 -16.65 -9.36
N GLY A 49 29.21 -17.48 -9.88
CA GLY A 49 29.82 -18.60 -9.15
C GLY A 49 29.01 -19.90 -9.17
N GLY A 50 28.06 -20.02 -10.09
CA GLY A 50 27.24 -21.21 -10.32
C GLY A 50 25.85 -21.14 -9.67
N LEU A 51 24.94 -22.01 -10.14
CA LEU A 51 23.55 -22.07 -9.70
C LEU A 51 23.43 -22.31 -8.19
N GLU A 52 24.33 -23.11 -7.64
CA GLU A 52 24.33 -23.41 -6.20
C GLU A 52 24.63 -22.16 -5.36
N ASN A 53 25.53 -21.30 -5.83
CA ASN A 53 25.82 -20.04 -5.14
C ASN A 53 24.60 -19.11 -5.13
N VAL A 54 23.91 -18.99 -6.27
CA VAL A 54 22.65 -18.22 -6.38
C VAL A 54 21.59 -18.75 -5.41
N LYS A 55 21.42 -20.09 -5.34
CA LYS A 55 20.48 -20.73 -4.40
C LYS A 55 20.87 -20.50 -2.94
N LEU A 56 22.15 -20.58 -2.61
CA LEU A 56 22.65 -20.34 -1.25
C LEU A 56 22.43 -18.89 -0.81
N ARG A 57 22.69 -17.92 -1.69
CA ARG A 57 22.41 -16.50 -1.41
C ARG A 57 20.93 -16.24 -1.22
N MET A 58 20.07 -16.81 -2.08
CA MET A 58 18.61 -16.71 -1.91
C MET A 58 18.16 -17.28 -0.57
N LYS A 59 18.69 -18.45 -0.17
CA LYS A 59 18.35 -19.06 1.13
C LYS A 59 18.79 -18.19 2.30
N ALA A 60 20.00 -17.64 2.24
CA ALA A 60 20.52 -16.73 3.26
C ALA A 60 19.65 -15.46 3.37
N GLU A 61 19.18 -14.91 2.23
CA GLU A 61 18.29 -13.76 2.20
C GLU A 61 16.91 -14.09 2.80
N GLN A 62 16.35 -15.27 2.49
CA GLN A 62 15.10 -15.73 3.09
C GLN A 62 15.22 -15.91 4.60
N GLU A 63 16.34 -16.46 5.09
CA GLU A 63 16.61 -16.61 6.52
C GLU A 63 16.73 -15.24 7.21
N LYS A 64 17.40 -14.27 6.58
CA LYS A 64 17.47 -12.88 7.05
C LYS A 64 16.09 -12.21 7.10
N GLU A 65 15.27 -12.38 6.06
CA GLU A 65 13.92 -11.80 6.01
C GLU A 65 13.01 -12.43 7.08
N ALA A 66 13.08 -13.76 7.25
CA ALA A 66 12.34 -14.46 8.29
C ALA A 66 12.72 -13.96 9.69
N GLU A 67 14.00 -13.73 9.92
CA GLU A 67 14.52 -13.20 11.17
C GLU A 67 14.11 -11.74 11.40
N ALA A 68 14.17 -10.89 10.37
CA ALA A 68 13.65 -9.53 10.44
C ALA A 68 12.15 -9.53 10.81
N ASN A 69 11.36 -10.44 10.25
CA ASN A 69 9.95 -10.60 10.59
C ASN A 69 9.72 -11.12 12.03
N ARG A 70 10.61 -11.98 12.55
CA ARG A 70 10.59 -12.37 13.97
C ARG A 70 10.84 -11.15 14.85
N ILE A 71 11.86 -10.33 14.53
CA ILE A 71 12.18 -9.11 15.27
C ILE A 71 11.00 -8.14 15.27
N ARG A 72 10.40 -7.84 14.10
CA ARG A 72 9.20 -6.96 14.01
C ARG A 72 8.08 -7.41 14.95
N ARG A 73 7.74 -8.70 14.94
CA ARG A 73 6.69 -9.27 15.81
C ARG A 73 7.03 -9.17 17.29
N LEU A 74 8.29 -9.43 17.65
CA LEU A 74 8.76 -9.29 19.03
C LEU A 74 8.72 -7.82 19.47
N THR A 75 9.23 -6.90 18.65
CA THR A 75 9.16 -5.46 18.88
C THR A 75 7.73 -5.00 19.11
N GLN A 76 6.79 -5.43 18.27
CA GLN A 76 5.38 -5.12 18.46
C GLN A 76 4.85 -5.61 19.81
N SER A 77 5.10 -6.87 20.16
CA SER A 77 4.65 -7.43 21.45
C SER A 77 5.24 -6.72 22.67
N LEU A 78 6.50 -6.28 22.60
CA LEU A 78 7.15 -5.53 23.67
C LEU A 78 6.66 -4.07 23.73
N PHE A 79 6.41 -3.45 22.58
CA PHE A 79 5.81 -2.12 22.50
C PHE A 79 4.39 -2.10 23.08
N GLU A 80 3.58 -3.13 22.83
CA GLU A 80 2.25 -3.30 23.43
C GLU A 80 2.31 -3.47 24.96
N GLN A 81 3.44 -3.92 25.50
CA GLN A 81 3.71 -3.96 26.95
C GLN A 81 4.20 -2.60 27.51
N ASN A 82 4.15 -1.53 26.71
CA ASN A 82 4.61 -0.18 27.04
C ASN A 82 6.13 -0.08 27.32
N MET A 83 6.94 -0.99 26.76
CA MET A 83 8.40 -0.89 26.88
C MET A 83 8.95 0.23 26.01
N GLN A 84 9.98 0.91 26.50
CA GLN A 84 10.67 1.94 25.73
C GLN A 84 11.62 1.33 24.69
N GLN A 85 11.94 2.09 23.63
CA GLN A 85 12.84 1.62 22.56
C GLN A 85 14.17 1.07 23.09
N THR A 86 14.77 1.70 24.09
CA THR A 86 16.03 1.24 24.71
C THR A 86 15.87 -0.11 25.41
N GLU A 87 14.74 -0.35 26.07
CA GLU A 87 14.42 -1.62 26.73
C GLU A 87 14.15 -2.73 25.70
N ILE A 88 13.49 -2.38 24.59
CA ILE A 88 13.23 -3.30 23.48
C ILE A 88 14.56 -3.71 22.84
N LEU A 89 15.45 -2.76 22.55
CA LEU A 89 16.77 -3.04 21.98
C LEU A 89 17.60 -3.97 22.88
N ALA A 90 17.52 -3.82 24.21
CA ALA A 90 18.20 -4.71 25.15
C ALA A 90 17.67 -6.15 25.14
N LYS A 91 16.47 -6.40 24.61
CA LYS A 91 15.80 -7.71 24.57
C LYS A 91 15.82 -8.37 23.19
N VAL A 92 16.08 -7.60 22.14
CA VAL A 92 16.13 -8.10 20.76
C VAL A 92 17.57 -8.43 20.42
N THR A 93 17.83 -9.70 20.14
CA THR A 93 19.12 -10.17 19.66
C THR A 93 18.94 -10.93 18.35
N SER A 94 19.97 -10.92 17.50
CA SER A 94 20.01 -11.72 16.27
C SER A 94 21.43 -12.19 15.99
N SER A 95 21.55 -13.36 15.37
CA SER A 95 22.82 -13.86 14.81
C SER A 95 22.92 -13.63 13.31
N LEU A 96 21.82 -13.23 12.64
CA LEU A 96 21.74 -13.04 11.19
C LEU A 96 21.72 -11.57 10.77
N LEU A 97 21.27 -10.68 11.67
CA LEU A 97 21.31 -9.23 11.48
C LEU A 97 22.33 -8.60 12.42
N SER A 98 23.00 -7.57 11.93
CA SER A 98 23.91 -6.73 12.70
C SER A 98 23.16 -5.77 13.64
N GLU A 99 23.83 -5.31 14.70
CA GLU A 99 23.25 -4.34 15.65
C GLU A 99 22.66 -3.08 14.99
N PRO A 100 23.31 -2.46 13.97
CA PRO A 100 22.71 -1.34 13.25
C PRO A 100 21.41 -1.71 12.53
N GLU A 101 21.37 -2.87 11.87
CA GLU A 101 20.15 -3.35 11.17
C GLU A 101 19.02 -3.63 12.15
N ILE A 102 19.33 -4.22 13.31
CA ILE A 102 18.36 -4.44 14.40
C ILE A 102 17.83 -3.08 14.89
N SER A 103 18.71 -2.13 15.15
CA SER A 103 18.34 -0.80 15.65
C SER A 103 17.42 -0.05 14.69
N GLU A 104 17.76 -0.04 13.40
CA GLU A 104 16.94 0.56 12.35
C GLU A 104 15.56 -0.13 12.25
N LEU A 105 15.56 -1.47 12.26
CA LEU A 105 14.33 -2.25 12.17
C LEU A 105 13.38 -2.00 13.35
N VAL A 106 13.93 -1.96 14.57
CA VAL A 106 13.17 -1.66 15.79
C VAL A 106 12.64 -0.24 15.75
N ALA A 107 13.48 0.75 15.42
CA ALA A 107 13.07 2.16 15.33
C ALA A 107 11.94 2.36 14.33
N LYS A 108 12.07 1.78 13.14
CA LYS A 108 11.04 1.83 12.09
C LYS A 108 9.73 1.18 12.55
N THR A 109 9.82 0.00 13.15
CA THR A 109 8.63 -0.73 13.63
C THR A 109 7.90 0.06 14.73
N ILE A 110 8.64 0.66 15.67
CA ILE A 110 8.05 1.51 16.71
C ILE A 110 7.38 2.74 16.09
N ALA A 111 8.05 3.43 15.16
CA ALA A 111 7.46 4.58 14.48
C ALA A 111 6.16 4.22 13.76
N ASP A 112 6.12 3.09 13.05
CA ASP A 112 4.92 2.61 12.37
C ASP A 112 3.78 2.33 13.37
N LEU A 113 4.08 1.71 14.52
CA LEU A 113 3.11 1.43 15.58
C LEU A 113 2.60 2.71 16.27
N GLU A 114 3.47 3.67 16.54
CA GLU A 114 3.10 4.98 17.08
C GLU A 114 2.19 5.74 16.13
N HIS A 115 2.48 5.71 14.82
CA HIS A 115 1.64 6.27 13.79
C HIS A 115 0.25 5.59 13.75
N GLU A 116 0.20 4.27 13.86
CA GLU A 116 -1.07 3.53 13.92
C GLU A 116 -1.88 3.88 15.18
N GLN A 117 -1.26 3.95 16.36
CA GLN A 117 -1.94 4.37 17.58
C GLN A 117 -2.44 5.82 17.50
N ALA A 118 -1.65 6.72 16.91
CA ALA A 118 -2.04 8.11 16.73
C ALA A 118 -3.23 8.27 15.76
N ASP A 119 -3.31 7.43 14.73
CA ASP A 119 -4.41 7.37 13.78
C ASP A 119 -5.73 6.93 14.44
N LEU A 120 -5.66 5.92 15.29
CA LEU A 120 -6.82 5.37 16.00
C LEU A 120 -7.36 6.30 17.10
N LYS A 121 -6.50 7.15 17.68
CA LYS A 121 -6.89 8.03 18.78
C LYS A 121 -7.89 9.10 18.33
N VAL A 122 -9.10 9.07 18.90
CA VAL A 122 -10.12 10.11 18.64
C VAL A 122 -9.75 11.39 19.39
N LYS A 123 -9.46 12.47 18.65
CA LYS A 123 -9.15 13.80 19.17
C LYS A 123 -10.29 14.76 18.87
N PRO A 124 -10.43 15.91 19.57
CA PRO A 124 -11.41 16.93 19.20
C PRO A 124 -11.33 17.35 17.73
N ARG A 125 -10.10 17.43 17.18
CA ARG A 125 -9.87 17.69 15.76
C ARG A 125 -10.44 16.60 14.84
N THR A 126 -10.43 15.33 15.25
CA THR A 126 -11.07 14.23 14.51
C THR A 126 -12.55 14.50 14.33
N ILE A 127 -13.22 14.90 15.42
CA ILE A 127 -14.67 15.12 15.43
C ILE A 127 -15.00 16.39 14.64
N LEU A 128 -14.42 17.53 15.02
CA LEU A 128 -14.75 18.82 14.40
C LEU A 128 -14.30 18.87 12.94
N GLY A 129 -13.07 18.45 12.64
CA GLY A 129 -12.56 18.38 11.28
C GLY A 129 -13.32 17.37 10.43
N GLY A 130 -13.71 16.24 11.03
CA GLY A 130 -14.50 15.23 10.35
C GLY A 130 -15.92 15.69 10.02
N ILE A 131 -16.59 16.40 10.92
CA ILE A 131 -17.91 17.01 10.66
C ILE A 131 -17.82 18.04 9.53
N LEU A 132 -16.79 18.91 9.54
CA LEU A 132 -16.58 19.89 8.47
C LEU A 132 -16.31 19.21 7.13
N GLY A 133 -15.43 18.21 7.11
CA GLY A 133 -15.14 17.43 5.90
C GLY A 133 -16.37 16.69 5.38
N ALA A 134 -17.19 16.12 6.27
CA ALA A 134 -18.44 15.46 5.93
C ALA A 134 -19.47 16.45 5.34
N ALA A 135 -19.65 17.63 5.96
CA ALA A 135 -20.58 18.64 5.47
C ALA A 135 -20.18 19.11 4.06
N ILE A 136 -18.90 19.42 3.82
CA ILE A 136 -18.40 19.85 2.51
C ILE A 136 -18.53 18.71 1.49
N GLY A 137 -18.04 17.51 1.83
CA GLY A 137 -18.01 16.37 0.91
C GLY A 137 -19.39 15.87 0.54
N GLY A 138 -20.29 15.77 1.51
CA GLY A 138 -21.66 15.39 1.25
C GLY A 138 -22.43 16.46 0.47
N THR A 139 -22.17 17.75 0.70
CA THR A 139 -22.80 18.82 -0.08
C THR A 139 -22.35 18.77 -1.54
N ILE A 140 -21.04 18.69 -1.79
CA ILE A 140 -20.51 18.60 -3.16
C ILE A 140 -21.02 17.32 -3.83
N GLY A 141 -20.92 16.16 -3.16
CA GLY A 141 -21.40 14.88 -3.68
C GLY A 141 -22.89 14.89 -4.00
N GLY A 142 -23.71 15.47 -3.12
CA GLY A 142 -25.17 15.56 -3.31
C GLY A 142 -25.55 16.49 -4.45
N VAL A 143 -24.87 17.62 -4.62
CA VAL A 143 -25.07 18.51 -5.77
C VAL A 143 -24.73 17.80 -7.07
N PHE A 144 -23.59 17.11 -7.15
CA PHE A 144 -23.21 16.37 -8.35
C PHE A 144 -24.20 15.24 -8.68
N TRP A 145 -24.63 14.48 -7.67
CA TRP A 145 -25.59 13.40 -7.88
C TRP A 145 -26.96 13.93 -8.28
N GLY A 146 -27.48 14.95 -7.58
CA GLY A 146 -28.73 15.62 -7.92
C GLY A 146 -28.72 16.21 -9.33
N ALA A 147 -27.66 16.93 -9.71
CA ALA A 147 -27.47 17.43 -11.07
C ALA A 147 -27.50 16.30 -12.10
N SER A 148 -26.83 15.18 -11.83
CA SER A 148 -26.84 14.02 -12.74
C SER A 148 -28.26 13.49 -12.97
N MET A 149 -29.10 13.46 -11.93
CA MET A 149 -30.50 13.02 -12.04
C MET A 149 -31.36 14.04 -12.79
N ILE A 150 -31.19 15.33 -12.52
CA ILE A 150 -31.92 16.42 -13.18
C ILE A 150 -31.70 16.39 -14.69
N TYR A 151 -30.47 16.17 -15.16
CA TYR A 151 -30.15 16.17 -16.59
C TYR A 151 -30.41 14.82 -17.28
N SER A 152 -30.14 13.70 -16.62
CA SER A 152 -30.25 12.38 -17.26
C SER A 152 -31.61 11.70 -17.05
N GLY A 153 -32.39 12.15 -16.06
CA GLY A 153 -33.67 11.53 -15.67
C GLY A 153 -33.50 10.13 -15.06
N ARG A 154 -32.26 9.73 -14.75
CA ARG A 154 -31.93 8.39 -14.25
C ARG A 154 -31.07 8.49 -12.99
N MET A 155 -31.29 7.56 -12.07
CA MET A 155 -30.41 7.36 -10.92
C MET A 155 -29.15 6.60 -11.35
N ILE A 156 -28.02 7.32 -11.44
CA ILE A 156 -26.73 6.72 -11.75
C ILE A 156 -25.99 6.37 -10.45
N PHE A 157 -26.02 5.09 -10.07
CA PHE A 157 -25.46 4.62 -8.79
C PHE A 157 -23.93 4.75 -8.68
N PHE A 158 -23.18 4.90 -9.78
CA PHE A 158 -21.73 5.14 -9.74
C PHE A 158 -21.38 6.42 -8.95
N PHE A 159 -22.24 7.44 -8.98
CA PHE A 159 -22.04 8.66 -8.21
C PHE A 159 -22.13 8.44 -6.69
N VAL A 160 -22.81 7.38 -6.23
CA VAL A 160 -22.83 7.02 -4.80
C VAL A 160 -21.43 6.60 -4.33
N PHE A 161 -20.75 5.79 -5.14
CA PHE A 161 -19.37 5.40 -4.88
C PHE A 161 -18.43 6.62 -4.92
N GLY A 162 -18.61 7.49 -5.92
CA GLY A 162 -17.88 8.76 -6.03
C GLY A 162 -18.08 9.67 -4.81
N ALA A 163 -19.31 9.79 -4.31
CA ALA A 163 -19.64 10.59 -3.12
C ALA A 163 -18.98 10.02 -1.86
N GLY A 164 -18.91 8.69 -1.73
CA GLY A 164 -18.20 8.03 -0.63
C GLY A 164 -16.69 8.30 -0.66
N LEU A 165 -16.05 8.16 -1.83
CA LEU A 165 -14.64 8.47 -2.01
C LEU A 165 -14.32 9.95 -1.73
N LEU A 166 -15.15 10.86 -2.25
CA LEU A 166 -15.00 12.30 -2.03
C LEU A 166 -15.17 12.67 -0.56
N SER A 167 -16.18 12.10 0.10
CA SER A 167 -16.41 12.30 1.54
C SER A 167 -15.21 11.84 2.36
N TYR A 168 -14.67 10.65 2.07
CA TYR A 168 -13.46 10.16 2.73
C TYR A 168 -12.25 11.07 2.48
N GLY A 169 -12.03 11.49 1.24
CA GLY A 169 -10.93 12.39 0.89
C GLY A 169 -10.96 13.69 1.69
N LEU A 170 -12.13 14.31 1.78
CA LEU A 170 -12.30 15.56 2.53
C LEU A 170 -12.23 15.36 4.04
N ILE A 171 -12.87 14.32 4.60
CA ILE A 171 -12.75 14.00 6.02
C ILE A 171 -11.28 13.76 6.39
N ARG A 172 -10.57 12.93 5.62
CA ARG A 172 -9.14 12.66 5.82
C ARG A 172 -8.29 13.92 5.74
N LEU A 173 -8.60 14.84 4.83
CA LEU A 173 -7.86 16.10 4.70
C LEU A 173 -7.92 16.94 6.00
N PHE A 174 -9.07 16.99 6.66
CA PHE A 174 -9.23 17.77 7.89
C PHE A 174 -8.77 17.03 9.16
N THR A 175 -8.97 15.71 9.23
CA THR A 175 -8.64 14.89 10.41
C THR A 175 -7.21 14.36 10.40
N ASN A 176 -6.58 14.24 9.22
CA ASN A 176 -5.36 13.49 8.97
C ASN A 176 -5.42 12.03 9.48
N GLN A 177 -6.63 11.47 9.50
CA GLN A 177 -6.88 10.11 9.99
C GLN A 177 -7.47 9.21 8.91
N SER A 178 -7.11 7.93 8.99
CA SER A 178 -7.51 6.91 8.04
C SER A 178 -8.86 6.29 8.39
N ARG A 179 -9.36 5.45 7.47
CA ARG A 179 -10.57 4.63 7.69
C ARG A 179 -10.44 3.59 8.82
N LYS A 180 -9.23 3.34 9.35
CA LYS A 180 -9.05 2.49 10.54
C LYS A 180 -9.66 3.16 11.78
N ASN A 181 -9.74 4.49 11.82
CA ASN A 181 -10.45 5.21 12.86
C ASN A 181 -11.97 5.06 12.68
N VAL A 182 -12.63 4.44 13.66
CA VAL A 182 -14.08 4.16 13.60
C VAL A 182 -14.93 5.42 13.42
N VAL A 183 -14.52 6.56 14.01
CA VAL A 183 -15.25 7.82 13.90
C VAL A 183 -15.17 8.37 12.48
N VAL A 184 -14.00 8.30 11.85
CA VAL A 184 -13.81 8.69 10.44
C VAL A 184 -14.71 7.83 9.54
N LEU A 185 -14.74 6.51 9.75
CA LEU A 185 -15.58 5.60 8.98
C LEU A 185 -17.07 5.94 9.11
N LEU A 186 -17.56 6.16 10.33
CA LEU A 186 -18.96 6.55 10.57
C LEU A 186 -19.31 7.88 9.91
N LEU A 187 -18.41 8.86 9.95
CA LEU A 187 -18.61 10.15 9.30
C LEU A 187 -18.65 10.03 7.77
N VAL A 188 -17.86 9.15 7.16
CA VAL A 188 -17.94 8.88 5.72
C VAL A 188 -19.30 8.32 5.35
N VAL A 189 -19.81 7.35 6.11
CA VAL A 189 -21.14 6.76 5.88
C VAL A 189 -22.22 7.83 6.03
N ALA A 190 -22.20 8.59 7.13
CA ALA A 190 -23.17 9.66 7.38
C ALA A 190 -23.12 10.75 6.30
N SER A 191 -21.92 11.17 5.88
CA SER A 191 -21.70 12.13 4.79
C SER A 191 -22.27 11.64 3.47
N THR A 192 -22.08 10.36 3.16
CA THR A 192 -22.59 9.74 1.93
C THR A 192 -24.12 9.69 1.95
N LEU A 193 -24.73 9.26 3.07
CA LEU A 193 -26.18 9.26 3.23
C LEU A 193 -26.77 10.68 3.12
N TYR A 194 -26.11 11.67 3.72
CA TYR A 194 -26.47 13.08 3.58
C TYR A 194 -26.39 13.55 2.12
N ALA A 195 -25.35 13.16 1.37
CA ALA A 195 -25.22 13.47 -0.06
C ALA A 195 -26.41 12.91 -0.86
N LEU A 196 -26.82 11.67 -0.59
CA LEU A 196 -27.96 11.04 -1.25
C LEU A 196 -29.25 11.79 -0.92
N ALA A 197 -29.52 12.04 0.36
CA ALA A 197 -30.70 12.79 0.76
C ALA A 197 -30.76 14.17 0.09
N LEU A 198 -29.65 14.90 0.07
CA LEU A 198 -29.55 16.21 -0.58
C LEU A 198 -29.79 16.12 -2.09
N GLY A 199 -29.16 15.17 -2.77
CA GLY A 199 -29.33 15.01 -4.22
C GLY A 199 -30.76 14.65 -4.60
N GLN A 200 -31.44 13.81 -3.80
CA GLN A 200 -32.84 13.47 -3.99
C GLN A 200 -33.75 14.70 -3.80
N ILE A 201 -33.54 15.48 -2.74
CA ILE A 201 -34.30 16.71 -2.49
C ILE A 201 -34.13 17.70 -3.65
N LEU A 202 -32.89 17.88 -4.15
CA LEU A 202 -32.63 18.76 -5.30
C LEU A 202 -33.40 18.31 -6.55
N TYR A 203 -33.42 17.00 -6.82
CA TYR A 203 -34.17 16.45 -7.95
C TYR A 203 -35.68 16.62 -7.80
N GLU A 204 -36.23 16.40 -6.60
CA GLU A 204 -37.68 16.58 -6.34
C GLU A 204 -38.12 18.05 -6.48
N VAL A 205 -37.27 19.00 -6.08
CA VAL A 205 -37.56 20.45 -6.16
C VAL A 205 -37.46 20.97 -7.60
N ILE A 206 -36.44 20.55 -8.36
CA ILE A 206 -36.15 21.10 -9.69
C ILE A 206 -36.84 20.29 -10.81
N GLY A 207 -37.04 19.00 -10.59
CA GLY A 207 -37.55 18.06 -11.59
C GLY A 207 -36.54 17.72 -12.68
N TYR A 208 -36.97 16.87 -13.62
CA TYR A 208 -36.19 16.53 -14.81
C TYR A 208 -36.20 17.70 -15.81
N GLN A 209 -35.01 18.06 -16.31
CA GLN A 209 -34.80 19.17 -17.24
C GLN A 209 -34.09 18.73 -18.53
N GLY A 210 -33.94 17.42 -18.75
CA GLY A 210 -33.31 16.90 -19.96
C GLY A 210 -34.19 17.11 -21.19
N SER A 211 -33.57 17.59 -22.27
CA SER A 211 -34.16 17.78 -23.60
C SER A 211 -34.00 16.53 -24.45
#